data_AF-A0A371J1A3-F1
#
_entry.id   AF-A0A371J1A3-F1
#
_cell.length_a   1.000
_cell.length_b   1.000
_cell.length_c   1.000
_cell.angle_alpha   90.00
_cell.angle_beta   90.00
_cell.angle_gamma   90.00
#
_symmetry.space_group_name_H-M   'P 1'
#
loop_
_entity.id
_entity.type
_entity.pdbx_description
1 polymer ?
#
loop_
_entity_poly.entity_id
_entity_poly.type
_entity_poly.pdbx_seq_one_letter_code
_entity_poly.pdbx_strand_id
1 'polypeptide(L)'
;MGYYVKYKELQSVQSTVLKQINQWVEELEKVRVQTEAVAQMGEIKGEAAKSIKNYMQEIHIPLIGYIQQLFTEYLSRMFLYCNEYYKLDTRLYAKISQDRLEEQLTVIQTRTDVFLEIENNVSTG
;
A
#
# COMPACT_ATOMS: atom_id res chain seq x y z
N MET A 1 -21.60 -2.44 22.42
CA MET A 1 -20.73 -1.84 21.37
C MET A 1 -20.20 -2.98 20.48
N GLY A 2 -19.44 -2.74 19.41
CA GLY A 2 -18.88 -3.83 18.60
C GLY A 2 -17.76 -3.32 17.70
N TYR A 3 -16.81 -4.19 17.35
CA TYR A 3 -15.70 -3.82 16.47
C TYR A 3 -16.15 -3.91 15.01
N TYR A 4 -15.97 -2.81 14.26
CA TYR A 4 -16.31 -2.71 12.84
C TYR A 4 -15.03 -2.74 12.00
N VAL A 5 -15.07 -3.48 10.89
CA VAL A 5 -14.05 -3.38 9.85
C VAL A 5 -14.10 -1.95 9.26
N LYS A 6 -12.97 -1.24 9.28
CA LYS A 6 -12.87 0.20 9.00
C LYS A 6 -12.94 0.53 7.50
N TYR A 7 -14.08 0.24 6.87
CA TYR A 7 -14.33 0.48 5.44
C TYR A 7 -14.08 1.93 5.00
N LYS A 8 -14.49 2.91 5.82
CA LYS A 8 -14.24 4.34 5.56
C LYS A 8 -12.76 4.69 5.49
N GLU A 9 -11.92 4.00 6.26
CA GLU A 9 -10.48 4.23 6.25
C GLU A 9 -9.85 3.71 4.95
N LEU A 10 -10.36 2.60 4.42
CA LEU A 10 -9.88 2.02 3.16
C LEU A 10 -10.23 2.89 1.94
N GLN A 11 -11.45 3.44 1.89
CA GLN A 11 -11.84 4.42 0.86
C GLN A 11 -11.01 5.70 0.94
N SER A 12 -10.74 6.19 2.16
CA SER A 12 -9.88 7.35 2.39
C SER A 12 -8.45 7.09 1.90
N VAL A 13 -7.91 5.89 2.17
CA VAL A 13 -6.59 5.46 1.67
C VAL A 13 -6.61 5.41 0.13
N GLN A 14 -7.62 4.77 -0.48
CA GLN A 14 -7.75 4.70 -1.93
C GLN A 14 -7.75 6.09 -2.59
N SER A 15 -8.54 7.02 -2.06
CA SER A 15 -8.60 8.40 -2.57
C SER A 15 -7.26 9.12 -2.43
N THR A 16 -6.57 8.94 -1.30
CA THR A 16 -5.28 9.57 -1.04
C THR A 16 -4.21 9.04 -1.99
N VAL A 17 -4.16 7.72 -2.14
CA VAL A 17 -3.23 7.01 -3.02
C VAL A 17 -3.44 7.40 -4.48
N LEU A 18 -4.69 7.42 -4.95
CA LEU A 18 -5.03 7.83 -6.32
C LEU A 18 -4.55 9.27 -6.60
N LYS A 19 -4.83 10.18 -5.67
CA LYS A 19 -4.39 11.58 -5.80
C LYS A 19 -2.87 11.67 -5.86
N GLN A 20 -2.16 10.99 -4.97
CA GLN A 20 -0.70 11.05 -4.90
C GLN A 20 -0.03 10.46 -6.14
N ILE A 21 -0.52 9.32 -6.63
CA ILE A 21 0.04 8.70 -7.84
C ILE A 21 -0.24 9.55 -9.08
N ASN A 22 -1.43 10.13 -9.22
CA ASN A 22 -1.71 11.02 -10.34
C ASN A 22 -0.77 12.24 -10.36
N GLN A 23 -0.49 12.82 -9.18
CA GLN A 23 0.50 13.90 -9.07
C GLN A 23 1.91 13.42 -9.48
N TRP A 24 2.35 12.24 -9.05
CA TRP A 24 3.65 11.72 -9.46
C TRP A 24 3.72 11.40 -10.95
N VAL A 25 2.63 10.93 -11.56
CA VAL A 25 2.55 10.71 -13.01
C VAL A 25 2.72 12.02 -13.77
N GLU A 26 2.05 13.09 -13.35
CA GLU A 26 2.19 14.42 -13.95
C GLU A 26 3.61 14.99 -13.80
N GLU A 27 4.24 14.82 -12.63
CA GLU A 27 5.63 15.28 -12.43
C GLU A 27 6.63 14.45 -13.23
N LEU A 28 6.46 13.12 -13.29
CA LEU A 28 7.30 12.25 -14.12
C LEU A 28 7.16 12.57 -15.61
N GLU A 29 5.98 12.97 -16.06
CA GLU A 29 5.76 13.41 -17.43
C GLU A 29 6.61 14.62 -17.78
N LYS A 30 6.63 15.63 -16.89
CA LYS A 30 7.47 16.83 -17.05
C LYS A 30 8.95 16.46 -17.12
N VAL A 31 9.40 15.55 -16.24
CA VAL A 31 10.78 15.06 -16.24
C VAL A 31 11.08 14.31 -17.54
N ARG A 32 10.17 13.48 -18.06
CA ARG A 32 10.36 12.77 -19.33
C ARG A 32 10.54 13.74 -20.49
N VAL A 33 9.66 14.74 -20.60
CA VAL A 33 9.71 15.77 -21.66
C VAL A 33 11.04 16.55 -21.60
N GLN A 34 11.49 16.94 -20.41
CA GLN A 34 12.78 17.62 -20.26
C GLN A 34 13.96 16.71 -20.61
N THR A 35 13.89 15.44 -20.24
CA THR A 35 14.92 14.42 -20.57
C THR A 35 15.01 14.21 -22.08
N GLU A 36 13.87 14.10 -22.77
CA GLU A 36 13.77 14.02 -24.23
C GLU A 36 14.36 15.26 -24.90
N ALA A 37 14.07 16.46 -24.39
CA ALA A 37 14.62 17.70 -24.92
C ALA A 37 16.15 17.75 -24.83
N VAL A 38 16.73 17.33 -23.70
CA VAL A 38 18.19 17.25 -23.54
C VAL A 38 18.80 16.21 -24.48
N ALA A 39 18.17 15.04 -24.60
CA ALA A 39 18.62 13.97 -25.50
C ALA A 39 18.66 14.43 -26.97
N GLN A 40 17.73 15.29 -27.38
CA GLN A 40 17.58 15.77 -28.76
C GLN A 40 18.32 17.10 -29.04
N MET A 41 18.89 17.75 -28.02
CA MET A 41 19.50 19.08 -28.13
C MET A 41 20.74 19.09 -29.03
N GLY A 42 20.63 19.63 -30.25
CA GLY A 42 21.70 19.62 -31.26
C GLY A 42 22.94 20.48 -30.93
N GLU A 43 22.82 21.39 -29.97
CA GLU A 43 23.89 22.30 -29.55
C GLU A 43 24.95 21.60 -28.68
N ILE A 44 24.57 20.53 -27.96
CA ILE A 44 25.49 19.76 -27.12
C ILE A 44 26.27 18.76 -28.01
N LYS A 45 27.59 18.94 -28.13
CA LYS A 45 28.48 18.20 -29.05
C LYS A 45 29.70 17.62 -28.34
N GLY A 46 30.36 16.67 -29.01
CA GLY A 46 31.53 15.94 -28.50
C GLY A 46 31.18 14.56 -27.95
N GLU A 47 32.19 13.74 -27.66
CA GLU A 47 32.00 12.35 -27.18
C GLU A 47 31.29 12.30 -25.82
N ALA A 48 31.62 13.21 -24.90
CA ALA A 48 30.91 13.31 -23.62
C ALA A 48 29.41 13.64 -23.80
N ALA A 49 29.09 14.54 -24.74
CA ALA A 49 27.71 14.88 -25.07
C ALA A 49 26.93 13.70 -25.66
N LYS A 50 27.58 12.93 -26.54
CA LYS A 50 27.01 11.71 -27.13
C LYS A 50 26.69 10.68 -26.04
N SER A 51 27.60 10.46 -25.10
CA SER A 51 27.37 9.57 -23.96
C SER A 51 26.20 10.04 -23.09
N ILE A 52 26.11 11.34 -22.79
CA ILE A 52 24.97 11.90 -22.03
C ILE A 52 23.65 11.67 -22.77
N LYS A 53 23.59 11.96 -24.07
CA LYS A 53 22.38 11.77 -24.88
C LYS A 53 21.95 10.31 -24.93
N ASN A 54 22.89 9.40 -25.16
CA ASN A 54 22.63 7.96 -25.16
C ASN A 54 22.11 7.50 -23.79
N TYR A 55 22.71 7.97 -22.69
CA TYR A 55 22.26 7.62 -21.35
C TYR A 55 20.84 8.12 -21.06
N MET A 56 20.49 9.32 -21.52
CA MET A 56 19.12 9.85 -21.42
C MET A 56 18.12 8.98 -22.21
N GLN A 57 18.48 8.57 -23.44
CA GLN A 57 17.61 7.79 -24.33
C GLN A 57 17.45 6.33 -23.92
N GLU A 58 18.55 5.67 -23.57
CA GLU A 58 18.57 4.21 -23.36
C GLU A 58 18.25 3.83 -21.92
N ILE A 59 18.48 4.73 -20.96
CA ILE A 59 18.31 4.44 -19.53
C ILE A 59 17.21 5.29 -18.91
N HIS A 60 17.33 6.62 -18.93
CA HIS A 60 16.42 7.47 -18.15
C HIS A 60 14.98 7.49 -18.70
N ILE A 61 14.80 7.65 -20.01
CA ILE A 61 13.46 7.63 -20.62
C ILE A 61 12.76 6.28 -20.37
N PRO A 62 13.39 5.12 -20.62
CA PRO A 62 12.78 3.82 -20.30
C PRO A 62 12.49 3.64 -18.81
N LEU A 63 13.39 4.07 -17.92
CA LEU A 63 13.17 4.00 -16.47
C LEU A 63 11.93 4.78 -16.04
N ILE A 64 11.75 6.00 -16.55
CA ILE A 64 10.55 6.80 -16.28
C ILE A 64 9.29 6.06 -16.77
N GLY A 65 9.35 5.48 -17.97
CA GLY A 65 8.27 4.65 -18.51
C GLY A 65 7.92 3.45 -17.63
N TYR A 66 8.92 2.74 -17.10
CA TYR A 66 8.71 1.63 -16.17
C TYR A 66 8.04 2.08 -14.87
N ILE A 67 8.43 3.23 -14.31
CA ILE A 67 7.80 3.77 -13.10
C ILE A 67 6.32 4.11 -13.37
N GLN A 68 6.02 4.76 -14.50
CA GLN A 68 4.64 5.07 -14.90
C GLN A 68 3.79 3.79 -15.08
N GLN A 69 4.38 2.73 -15.63
CA GLN A 69 3.72 1.43 -15.76
C GLN A 69 3.44 0.80 -14.40
N LEU A 70 4.39 0.82 -13.47
CA LEU A 70 4.21 0.29 -12.11
C LEU A 70 3.09 1.03 -11.36
N PHE A 71 3.00 2.35 -11.50
CA PHE A 71 1.89 3.12 -10.95
C PHE A 71 0.54 2.69 -11.52
N THR A 72 0.46 2.50 -12.84
CA THR A 72 -0.76 2.04 -13.51
C THR A 72 -1.18 0.65 -13.04
N GLU A 73 -0.23 -0.27 -12.92
CA GLU A 73 -0.48 -1.63 -12.45
C GLU A 73 -0.95 -1.63 -10.99
N TYR A 74 -0.28 -0.85 -10.13
CA TYR A 74 -0.64 -0.74 -8.73
C TYR A 74 -2.05 -0.16 -8.53
N LEU A 75 -2.40 0.92 -9.25
CA LEU A 75 -3.75 1.49 -9.22
C LEU A 75 -4.81 0.49 -9.69
N SER A 76 -4.50 -0.28 -10.74
CA SER A 76 -5.40 -1.31 -11.26
C SER A 76 -5.65 -2.41 -10.22
N ARG A 77 -4.59 -2.91 -9.58
CA ARG A 77 -4.69 -3.92 -8.50
C ARG A 77 -5.45 -3.39 -7.29
N MET A 78 -5.18 -2.14 -6.88
CA MET A 78 -5.91 -1.49 -5.79
C MET A 78 -7.39 -1.32 -6.12
N PHE A 79 -7.72 -0.93 -7.35
CA PHE A 79 -9.10 -0.79 -7.79
C PHE A 79 -9.84 -2.14 -7.74
N LEU A 80 -9.24 -3.20 -8.29
CA LEU A 80 -9.80 -4.56 -8.21
C LEU A 80 -9.99 -5.01 -6.76
N TYR A 81 -9.03 -4.73 -5.89
CA TYR A 81 -9.13 -5.06 -4.47
C TYR A 81 -10.30 -4.34 -3.80
N CYS A 82 -10.40 -3.02 -3.96
CA CYS A 82 -11.43 -2.20 -3.33
C CYS A 82 -12.83 -2.44 -3.91
N ASN A 83 -12.94 -2.68 -5.21
CA ASN A 83 -14.22 -2.70 -5.93
C ASN A 83 -14.76 -4.09 -6.25
N GLU A 84 -13.90 -5.11 -6.38
CA GLU A 84 -14.33 -6.47 -6.75
C GLU A 84 -14.16 -7.43 -5.58
N TYR A 85 -12.96 -7.54 -5.00
CA TYR A 85 -12.69 -8.50 -3.92
C TYR A 85 -13.37 -8.12 -2.59
N TYR A 86 -13.33 -6.85 -2.20
CA TYR A 86 -13.92 -6.42 -0.93
C TYR A 86 -15.45 -6.39 -0.94
N LYS A 87 -16.09 -6.24 -2.12
CA LYS A 87 -17.57 -6.27 -2.23
C LYS A 87 -18.13 -7.69 -2.13
N LEU A 88 -17.35 -8.69 -2.52
CA LEU A 88 -17.71 -10.11 -2.40
C LEU A 88 -17.49 -10.66 -0.98
N ASP A 89 -16.72 -9.96 -0.14
CA ASP A 89 -16.53 -10.36 1.25
C ASP A 89 -17.80 -10.05 2.06
N THR A 90 -18.61 -11.10 2.30
CA THR A 90 -19.80 -11.08 3.17
C THR A 90 -19.54 -10.54 4.59
N ARG A 91 -18.26 -10.36 4.98
CA ARG A 91 -17.82 -9.76 6.24
C ARG A 91 -17.67 -8.24 6.19
N LEU A 92 -18.06 -7.57 5.09
CA LEU A 92 -18.04 -6.10 4.95
C LEU A 92 -18.73 -5.37 6.13
N TYR A 93 -19.73 -6.03 6.73
CA TYR A 93 -20.47 -5.57 7.92
C TYR A 93 -20.28 -6.49 9.13
N ALA A 94 -19.29 -7.40 9.10
CA ALA A 94 -19.02 -8.29 10.22
C ALA A 94 -18.68 -7.46 11.45
N LYS A 95 -19.64 -7.43 12.36
CA LYS A 95 -19.48 -6.87 13.70
C LYS A 95 -19.02 -8.01 14.58
N ILE A 96 -17.85 -7.88 15.18
CA ILE A 96 -17.52 -8.74 16.31
C ILE A 96 -18.34 -8.19 17.49
N SER A 97 -19.30 -8.98 17.98
CA SER A 97 -20.15 -8.60 19.11
C SER A 97 -19.28 -8.44 20.36
N GLN A 98 -19.40 -7.30 21.04
CA GLN A 98 -18.69 -7.05 22.29
C GLN A 98 -18.98 -8.15 23.32
N ASP A 99 -20.21 -8.60 23.43
CA ASP A 99 -20.62 -9.67 24.34
C ASP A 99 -19.81 -10.96 24.11
N ARG A 100 -19.45 -11.25 22.85
CA ARG A 100 -18.62 -12.41 22.51
C ARG A 100 -17.15 -12.18 22.86
N LEU A 101 -16.66 -10.95 22.77
CA LEU A 101 -15.30 -10.62 23.20
C LEU A 101 -15.18 -10.65 24.73
N GLU A 102 -16.19 -10.15 25.43
CA GLU A 102 -16.28 -10.19 26.89
C GLU A 102 -16.38 -11.64 27.38
N GLU A 103 -17.21 -12.47 26.75
CA GLU A 103 -17.30 -13.91 27.04
C GLU A 103 -15.93 -14.60 26.88
N GLN A 104 -15.22 -14.34 25.77
CA GLN A 104 -13.89 -14.92 25.56
C GLN A 104 -12.86 -14.39 26.57
N LEU A 105 -12.94 -13.11 26.96
CA LEU A 105 -12.08 -12.53 27.97
C LEU A 105 -12.29 -13.18 29.33
N THR A 106 -13.54 -13.40 29.73
CA THR A 106 -13.87 -14.11 30.97
C THR A 106 -13.34 -15.54 30.95
N VAL A 107 -13.50 -16.26 29.84
CA VAL A 107 -12.94 -17.62 29.69
C VAL A 107 -11.42 -17.63 29.84
N ILE A 108 -10.72 -16.64 29.27
CA ILE A 108 -9.26 -16.53 29.39
C ILE A 108 -8.87 -16.23 30.84
N GLN A 109 -9.53 -15.27 31.48
CA GLN A 109 -9.27 -14.90 32.88
C GLN A 109 -9.46 -16.09 33.82
N THR A 110 -10.60 -16.78 33.72
CA THR A 110 -10.86 -17.97 34.54
C THR A 110 -9.81 -19.06 34.33
N ARG A 111 -9.36 -19.27 33.09
CA ARG A 111 -8.29 -20.25 32.83
C ARG A 111 -6.96 -19.81 33.44
N THR A 112 -6.61 -18.53 33.32
CA THR A 112 -5.40 -17.97 33.93
C THR A 112 -5.42 -18.12 35.45
N ASP A 113 -6.55 -17.83 36.10
CA ASP A 113 -6.70 -17.98 37.55
C ASP A 113 -6.51 -19.43 37.98
N VAL A 114 -7.12 -20.39 37.26
CA VAL A 114 -6.94 -21.83 37.50
C VAL A 114 -5.47 -22.24 37.34
N PHE A 115 -4.78 -21.74 36.32
CA PHE A 115 -3.35 -22.02 36.13
C PHE A 115 -2.50 -21.49 37.30
N LEU A 116 -2.77 -20.26 37.77
CA LEU A 116 -2.06 -19.65 38.88
C LEU A 116 -2.33 -20.38 40.21
N GLU A 117 -3.56 -20.83 40.45
CA GLU A 117 -3.89 -21.65 41.61
C GLU A 117 -3.13 -22.98 41.61
N ILE A 118 -3.05 -23.64 40.45
CA ILE A 118 -2.27 -24.89 40.31
C ILE A 118 -0.78 -24.62 40.57
N GLU A 119 -0.22 -23.55 39.99
CA GLU A 119 1.20 -23.18 40.16
C GLU A 119 1.53 -22.87 41.63
N ASN A 120 0.67 -22.13 42.32
CA ASN A 120 0.85 -21.81 43.74
C ASN A 120 0.78 -23.06 44.62
N ASN A 121 -0.20 -23.94 44.37
CA ASN A 121 -0.37 -25.18 45.14
C ASN A 121 0.78 -26.17 44.93
N VAL A 122 1.38 -26.20 43.74
CA VAL A 122 2.58 -27.01 43.43
C VAL A 122 3.85 -26.40 44.02
N SER A 123 3.92 -25.08 44.18
CA SER A 123 5.09 -24.40 44.76
C SER A 123 5.12 -24.42 46.29
N THR A 124 3.98 -24.68 46.96
CA THR A 124 3.87 -24.74 48.43
C THR A 124 3.86 -26.15 49.03
N GLY A 125 3.94 -27.21 48.22
CA GLY A 125 4.02 -28.61 48.65
C GLY A 125 5.41 -29.19 48.48
#